data_AF-A0A345Y0T5-F1
#
_entry.id   AF-A0A345Y0T5-F1
#
_cell.length_a   1.000
_cell.length_b   1.000
_cell.length_c   1.000
_cell.angle_alpha   90.00
_cell.angle_beta   90.00
_cell.angle_gamma   90.00
#
_symmetry.space_group_name_H-M   'P 1'
#
loop_
_entity.id
_entity.type
_entity.pdbx_description
1 polymer ?
#
loop_
_entity_poly.entity_id
_entity_poly.type
_entity_poly.pdbx_seq_one_letter_code
_entity_poly.pdbx_strand_id
1 'polypeptide(L)'
;MSARNAELGDLARILQRQHDSKIDMVAPASVLSAHGGTLTVRGLPPVITPSGVMTADGTYRPTAVADEGIAAKLGIPLNYLRRMRTERPDLYDTNINGWLSKDDRRFLLRGFNDGRGNEGVLRAFLSDSYKVIDNFDVLTAALAGVKESGHDVKITGCDLTDRRMIVRVQSEHVKALAPALLKNYRSPFTGESGSELPIVSAGFVLANSEVGAGAFSIVPRIVVQVCDNGMTIGKDALRAVHLGAKLDAGIIRWSGDTETKNLQLITAQARDAVATFLDRSYVETKIAEIEREAARPVTDAVKTVEVVSKKLRFSEELRDSILQQYIRGGQTTAGGVMQAITATAQTLTDADAAYDLEAQALTAMSLAAA
;
A
#
# COMPACT_ATOMS: atom_id res chain seq x y z
N MET A 1 4.95 3.12 13.47
CA MET A 1 6.26 3.54 12.91
C MET A 1 6.12 3.50 11.42
N SER A 2 6.20 4.65 10.77
CA SER A 2 6.29 4.74 9.31
C SER A 2 7.76 4.79 8.88
N ALA A 3 8.01 4.43 7.63
CA ALA A 3 9.29 4.56 6.96
C ALA A 3 9.03 4.97 5.50
N ARG A 4 9.84 5.88 4.96
CA ARG A 4 9.78 6.32 3.57
C ARG A 4 11.14 6.13 2.94
N ASN A 5 11.20 5.53 1.75
CA ASN A 5 12.45 5.26 1.04
C ASN A 5 13.52 4.58 1.92
N ALA A 6 13.10 3.66 2.79
CA ALA A 6 13.99 2.91 3.65
C ALA A 6 14.76 1.84 2.86
N GLU A 7 15.89 1.41 3.41
CA GLU A 7 16.60 0.22 2.94
C GLU A 7 15.80 -1.05 3.28
N LEU A 8 15.94 -2.10 2.47
CA LEU A 8 15.23 -3.37 2.71
C LEU A 8 15.53 -3.93 4.12
N GLY A 9 16.80 -3.87 4.56
CA GLY A 9 17.20 -4.37 5.87
C GLY A 9 16.52 -3.62 7.02
N ASP A 10 16.24 -2.33 6.86
CA ASP A 10 15.53 -1.53 7.86
C ASP A 10 14.05 -1.89 7.89
N LEU A 11 13.43 -2.01 6.70
CA LEU A 11 12.04 -2.45 6.58
C LEU A 11 11.86 -3.83 7.22
N ALA A 12 12.71 -4.80 6.87
CA ALA A 12 12.65 -6.17 7.40
C ALA A 12 12.77 -6.19 8.93
N ARG A 13 13.68 -5.41 9.52
CA ARG A 13 13.80 -5.28 10.98
C ARG A 13 12.57 -4.66 11.64
N ILE A 14 11.98 -3.63 11.03
CA ILE A 14 10.75 -3.01 11.55
C ILE A 14 9.59 -4.02 11.51
N LEU A 15 9.42 -4.70 10.37
CA LEU A 15 8.36 -5.69 10.19
C LEU A 15 8.52 -6.90 11.09
N GLN A 16 9.74 -7.41 11.28
CA GLN A 16 10.02 -8.49 12.23
C GLN A 16 9.60 -8.09 13.66
N ARG A 17 9.99 -6.90 14.13
CA ARG A 17 9.58 -6.43 15.48
C ARG A 17 8.07 -6.30 15.62
N GLN A 18 7.38 -5.81 14.58
CA GLN A 18 5.92 -5.75 14.57
C GLN A 18 5.31 -7.15 14.60
N HIS A 19 5.86 -8.07 13.82
CA HIS A 19 5.42 -9.47 13.77
C HIS A 19 5.61 -10.18 15.12
N ASP A 20 6.73 -9.95 15.81
CA ASP A 20 7.05 -10.57 17.10
C ASP A 20 6.18 -10.05 18.26
N SER A 21 5.67 -8.82 18.14
CA SER A 21 4.85 -8.16 19.17
C SER A 21 3.35 -8.12 18.83
N LYS A 22 2.95 -8.70 17.69
CA LYS A 22 1.56 -8.69 17.23
C LYS A 22 0.67 -9.50 18.16
N ILE A 23 -0.55 -9.02 18.33
CA ILE A 23 -1.63 -9.75 18.97
C ILE A 23 -2.92 -9.53 18.18
N ASP A 24 -3.43 -10.62 17.61
CA ASP A 24 -4.71 -10.64 16.90
C ASP A 24 -5.76 -11.30 17.80
N MET A 25 -6.89 -10.61 17.98
CA MET A 25 -7.95 -11.03 18.90
C MET A 25 -9.29 -10.96 18.18
N VAL A 26 -10.00 -12.09 18.12
CA VAL A 26 -11.42 -12.08 17.73
C VAL A 26 -12.24 -11.93 19.00
N ALA A 27 -12.85 -10.76 19.17
CA ALA A 27 -13.55 -10.39 20.39
C ALA A 27 -15.04 -10.11 20.11
N PRO A 28 -15.98 -10.72 20.84
CA PRO A 28 -17.37 -10.26 20.82
C PRO A 28 -17.47 -8.84 21.38
N ALA A 29 -18.41 -8.05 20.87
CA ALA A 29 -18.64 -6.69 21.37
C ALA A 29 -18.82 -6.61 22.89
N SER A 30 -19.41 -7.65 23.50
CA SER A 30 -19.69 -7.75 24.94
C SER A 30 -18.45 -7.75 25.85
N VAL A 31 -17.26 -8.05 25.31
CA VAL A 31 -15.99 -8.03 26.07
C VAL A 31 -15.16 -6.77 25.82
N LEU A 32 -15.67 -5.87 24.99
CA LEU A 32 -15.01 -4.63 24.58
C LEU A 32 -15.63 -3.45 25.33
N SER A 33 -14.78 -2.55 25.82
CA SER A 33 -15.23 -1.30 26.41
C SER A 33 -14.21 -0.21 26.18
N ALA A 34 -14.65 1.03 26.00
CA ALA A 34 -13.80 2.20 25.91
C ALA A 34 -13.71 2.92 27.26
N HIS A 35 -12.49 3.31 27.65
CA HIS A 35 -12.23 4.09 28.85
C HIS A 35 -11.00 4.97 28.67
N GLY A 36 -11.10 6.26 28.99
CA GLY A 36 -10.01 7.22 28.85
C GLY A 36 -9.49 7.35 27.40
N GLY A 37 -10.35 7.13 26.40
CA GLY A 37 -9.93 7.14 24.99
C GLY A 37 -9.15 5.89 24.55
N THR A 38 -9.11 4.85 25.37
CA THR A 38 -8.49 3.54 25.07
C THR A 38 -9.56 2.47 24.95
N LEU A 39 -9.25 1.37 24.26
CA LEU A 39 -10.12 0.20 24.17
C LEU A 39 -9.59 -0.88 25.10
N THR A 40 -10.42 -1.33 26.03
CA THR A 40 -10.16 -2.41 26.96
C THR A 40 -10.85 -3.69 26.50
N VAL A 41 -10.10 -4.79 26.48
CA VAL A 41 -10.58 -6.15 26.24
C VAL A 41 -10.55 -6.90 27.57
N ARG A 42 -11.67 -7.51 27.99
CA ARG A 42 -11.74 -8.29 29.24
C ARG A 42 -12.59 -9.54 29.10
N GLY A 43 -12.07 -10.67 29.59
CA GLY A 43 -12.79 -11.94 29.58
C GLY A 43 -12.61 -12.73 28.30
N LEU A 44 -11.57 -12.46 27.51
CA LEU A 44 -11.15 -13.38 26.47
C LEU A 44 -10.33 -14.53 27.08
N PRO A 45 -10.56 -15.78 26.65
CA PRO A 45 -9.71 -16.88 27.06
C PRO A 45 -8.27 -16.64 26.57
N PRO A 46 -7.24 -17.05 27.35
CA PRO A 46 -5.86 -16.93 26.92
C PRO A 46 -5.64 -17.62 25.56
N VAL A 47 -4.85 -16.98 24.70
CA VAL A 47 -4.48 -17.52 23.40
C VAL A 47 -3.15 -18.23 23.55
N ILE A 48 -3.09 -19.50 23.15
CA ILE A 48 -1.83 -20.23 23.04
C ILE A 48 -1.19 -19.84 21.72
N THR A 49 -0.05 -19.19 21.78
CA THR A 49 0.81 -18.86 20.63
C THR A 49 2.02 -19.80 20.61
N PRO A 50 2.77 -19.88 19.50
CA PRO A 50 4.04 -20.61 19.46
C PRO A 50 5.07 -20.13 20.51
N SER A 51 4.93 -18.89 20.99
CA SER A 51 5.79 -18.27 22.00
C SER A 51 5.30 -18.44 23.45
N GLY A 52 4.12 -19.04 23.68
CA GLY A 52 3.59 -19.31 25.03
C GLY A 52 2.09 -19.07 25.18
N VAL A 53 1.66 -18.80 26.41
CA VAL A 53 0.28 -18.38 26.70
C VAL A 53 0.23 -16.86 26.78
N MET A 54 -0.50 -16.22 25.88
CA MET A 54 -0.74 -14.78 25.93
C MET A 54 -2.15 -14.50 26.46
N THR A 55 -2.23 -13.64 27.47
CA THR A 55 -3.51 -13.07 27.91
C THR A 55 -3.89 -11.95 26.93
N ALA A 56 -5.02 -12.12 26.24
CA ALA A 56 -5.56 -11.12 25.32
C ALA A 56 -6.26 -9.95 26.05
N ASP A 57 -6.55 -10.12 27.35
CA ASP A 57 -7.07 -9.04 28.16
C ASP A 57 -6.01 -7.94 28.34
N GLY A 58 -6.44 -6.71 28.16
CA GLY A 58 -5.55 -5.56 28.20
C GLY A 58 -6.23 -4.27 27.78
N THR A 59 -5.48 -3.18 27.93
CA THR A 59 -5.87 -1.86 27.46
C THR A 59 -5.02 -1.51 26.26
N TYR A 60 -5.68 -1.08 25.18
CA TYR A 60 -5.03 -0.77 23.91
C TYR A 60 -5.40 0.64 23.49
N ARG A 61 -4.40 1.45 23.13
CA ARG A 61 -4.59 2.77 22.54
C ARG A 61 -4.84 2.65 21.04
N PRO A 62 -6.01 3.06 20.52
CA PRO A 62 -6.24 3.06 19.07
C PRO A 62 -5.28 3.98 18.30
N THR A 63 -4.82 3.52 17.13
CA THR A 63 -4.25 4.39 16.10
C THR A 63 -5.35 5.12 15.33
N ALA A 64 -4.97 6.06 14.46
CA ALA A 64 -5.93 6.72 13.56
C ALA A 64 -6.65 5.72 12.64
N VAL A 65 -5.97 4.64 12.23
CA VAL A 65 -6.55 3.55 11.42
C VAL A 65 -7.53 2.70 12.24
N ALA A 66 -7.21 2.43 13.50
CA ALA A 66 -8.15 1.75 14.40
C ALA A 66 -9.39 2.62 14.66
N ASP A 67 -9.25 3.93 14.85
CA ASP A 67 -10.39 4.85 14.99
C ASP A 67 -11.28 4.87 13.74
N GLU A 68 -10.70 4.79 12.54
CA GLU A 68 -11.46 4.61 11.30
C GLU A 68 -12.27 3.31 11.30
N GLY A 69 -11.64 2.21 11.72
CA GLY A 69 -12.29 0.91 11.85
C GLY A 69 -13.44 0.93 12.86
N ILE A 70 -13.20 1.49 14.05
CA ILE A 70 -14.22 1.66 15.11
C ILE A 70 -15.39 2.49 14.58
N ALA A 71 -15.10 3.66 14.00
CA ALA A 71 -16.11 4.55 13.43
C ALA A 71 -16.96 3.84 12.37
N ALA A 72 -16.32 3.17 11.42
CA ALA A 72 -17.01 2.48 10.33
C ALA A 72 -17.86 1.31 10.83
N LYS A 73 -17.35 0.50 11.77
CA LYS A 73 -18.06 -0.68 12.26
C LYS A 73 -19.21 -0.36 13.20
N LEU A 74 -19.08 0.71 14.00
CA LEU A 74 -20.12 1.16 14.93
C LEU A 74 -21.05 2.22 14.32
N GLY A 75 -20.83 2.63 13.07
CA GLY A 75 -21.67 3.63 12.39
C GLY A 75 -21.52 5.05 12.95
N ILE A 76 -20.37 5.38 13.53
CA ILE A 76 -20.08 6.70 14.11
C ILE A 76 -19.41 7.58 13.04
N PRO A 77 -19.83 8.84 12.83
CA PRO A 77 -19.11 9.75 11.94
C PRO A 77 -17.66 9.96 12.39
N LEU A 78 -16.69 9.64 11.52
CA LEU A 78 -15.26 9.63 11.85
C LEU A 78 -14.75 10.96 12.39
N ASN A 79 -15.11 12.08 11.74
CA ASN A 79 -14.67 13.42 12.17
C ASN A 79 -15.18 13.76 13.57
N TYR A 80 -16.40 13.32 13.90
CA TYR A 80 -16.95 13.49 15.24
C TYR A 80 -16.18 12.63 16.26
N LEU A 81 -15.94 11.35 15.95
CA LEU A 81 -15.19 10.45 16.84
C LEU A 81 -13.78 10.96 17.13
N ARG A 82 -13.05 11.41 16.08
CA ARG A 82 -11.71 12.00 16.20
C ARG A 82 -11.71 13.25 17.09
N ARG A 83 -12.68 14.15 16.89
CA ARG A 83 -12.83 15.35 17.72
C ARG A 83 -13.06 14.98 19.19
N MET A 84 -13.97 14.04 19.48
CA MET A 84 -14.25 13.61 20.85
C MET A 84 -13.02 12.96 21.50
N ARG A 85 -12.25 12.18 20.75
CA ARG A 85 -11.01 11.57 21.27
C ARG A 85 -10.03 12.61 21.82
N THR A 86 -9.92 13.77 21.18
CA THR A 86 -8.99 14.84 21.58
C THR A 86 -9.60 15.78 22.63
N GLU A 87 -10.85 16.19 22.44
CA GLU A 87 -11.46 17.27 23.22
C GLU A 87 -12.33 16.77 24.38
N ARG A 88 -12.98 15.61 24.23
CA ARG A 88 -13.97 15.05 25.17
C ARG A 88 -13.89 13.52 25.23
N PRO A 89 -12.82 12.94 25.81
CA PRO A 89 -12.66 11.48 25.89
C PRO A 89 -13.83 10.77 26.57
N ASP A 90 -14.52 11.45 27.49
CA ASP A 90 -15.75 10.96 28.12
C ASP A 90 -16.87 10.69 27.11
N LEU A 91 -17.02 11.56 26.10
CA LEU A 91 -17.99 11.37 25.02
C LEU A 91 -17.51 10.32 24.02
N TYR A 92 -16.20 10.22 23.77
CA TYR A 92 -15.63 9.14 22.96
C TYR A 92 -15.98 7.77 23.56
N ASP A 93 -15.71 7.60 24.85
CA ASP A 93 -15.99 6.37 25.59
C ASP A 93 -17.49 6.05 25.60
N THR A 94 -18.32 7.05 25.92
CA THR A 94 -19.78 6.89 25.97
C THR A 94 -20.36 6.45 24.63
N ASN A 95 -19.91 7.04 23.52
CA ASN A 95 -20.39 6.66 22.19
C ASN A 95 -20.02 5.23 21.85
N ILE A 96 -18.74 4.85 22.02
CA ILE A 96 -18.28 3.49 21.70
C ILE A 96 -18.99 2.46 22.56
N ASN A 97 -19.04 2.67 23.89
CA ASN A 97 -19.71 1.75 24.81
C ASN A 97 -21.21 1.64 24.53
N GLY A 98 -21.86 2.76 24.20
CA GLY A 98 -23.27 2.78 23.83
C GLY A 98 -23.58 1.89 22.63
N TRP A 99 -22.77 1.97 21.57
CA TRP A 99 -22.93 1.12 20.39
C TRP A 99 -22.54 -0.34 20.65
N LEU A 100 -21.41 -0.59 21.30
CA LEU A 100 -20.97 -1.96 21.65
C LEU A 100 -21.98 -2.70 22.53
N SER A 101 -22.65 -2.01 23.46
CA SER A 101 -23.62 -2.63 24.38
C SER A 101 -24.84 -3.27 23.70
N LYS A 102 -25.14 -2.87 22.46
CA LYS A 102 -26.26 -3.39 21.66
C LYS A 102 -25.80 -4.23 20.47
N ASP A 103 -24.51 -4.49 20.38
CA ASP A 103 -23.91 -5.19 19.26
C ASP A 103 -23.66 -6.65 19.65
N ASP A 104 -24.12 -7.59 18.82
CA ASP A 104 -23.92 -9.03 19.01
C ASP A 104 -22.78 -9.58 18.14
N ARG A 105 -22.18 -8.72 17.31
CA ARG A 105 -21.12 -9.10 16.39
C ARG A 105 -19.80 -9.31 17.11
N ARG A 106 -18.88 -9.94 16.37
CA ARG A 106 -17.48 -10.08 16.74
C ARG A 106 -16.63 -9.22 15.83
N PHE A 107 -15.53 -8.74 16.38
CA PHE A 107 -14.57 -7.92 15.67
C PHE A 107 -13.18 -8.53 15.77
N LEU A 108 -12.42 -8.37 14.70
CA LEU A 108 -11.00 -8.66 14.71
C LEU A 108 -10.25 -7.40 15.16
N LEU A 109 -9.61 -7.49 16.31
CA LEU A 109 -8.74 -6.46 16.85
C LEU A 109 -7.30 -6.88 16.58
N ARG A 110 -6.59 -6.06 15.83
CA ARG A 110 -5.16 -6.22 15.60
C ARG A 110 -4.40 -5.20 16.40
N GLY A 111 -3.47 -5.65 17.23
CA GLY A 111 -2.68 -4.77 18.07
C GLY A 111 -1.24 -5.21 18.24
N PHE A 112 -0.51 -4.41 19.00
CA PHE A 112 0.82 -4.73 19.51
C PHE A 112 0.79 -4.70 21.02
N ASN A 113 1.40 -5.70 21.66
CA ASN A 113 1.56 -5.73 23.10
C ASN A 113 2.94 -6.34 23.42
N ASP A 114 3.69 -5.70 24.30
CA ASP A 114 5.03 -6.16 24.70
C ASP A 114 5.00 -7.26 25.79
N GLY A 115 3.80 -7.61 26.28
CA GLY A 115 3.58 -8.62 27.31
C GLY A 115 4.06 -8.19 28.71
N ARG A 116 4.47 -6.93 28.89
CA ARG A 116 5.04 -6.41 30.15
C ARG A 116 4.00 -5.71 31.02
N GLY A 117 2.71 -5.87 30.71
CA GLY A 117 1.60 -5.21 31.41
C GLY A 117 1.44 -3.72 31.06
N ASN A 118 2.15 -3.24 30.05
CA ASN A 118 1.99 -1.88 29.52
C ASN A 118 0.72 -1.76 28.67
N GLU A 119 0.28 -0.52 28.46
CA GLU A 119 -0.76 -0.20 27.48
C GLU A 119 -0.31 -0.65 26.07
N GLY A 120 -1.09 -1.50 25.43
CA GLY A 120 -0.86 -1.94 24.07
C GLY A 120 -1.28 -0.89 23.04
N VAL A 121 -1.00 -1.16 21.77
CA VAL A 121 -1.47 -0.34 20.65
C VAL A 121 -2.54 -1.13 19.90
N LEU A 122 -3.72 -0.56 19.71
CA LEU A 122 -4.73 -1.11 18.80
C LEU A 122 -4.45 -0.54 17.41
N ARG A 123 -3.91 -1.37 16.51
CA ARG A 123 -3.51 -0.97 15.16
C ARG A 123 -4.67 -0.95 14.19
N ALA A 124 -5.62 -1.89 14.30
CA ALA A 124 -6.82 -1.92 13.47
C ALA A 124 -8.01 -2.58 14.18
N PHE A 125 -9.21 -2.17 13.76
CA PHE A 125 -10.49 -2.72 14.21
C PHE A 125 -11.31 -3.16 12.99
N LEU A 126 -11.44 -4.46 12.78
CA LEU A 126 -11.83 -5.07 11.51
C LEU A 126 -13.04 -6.00 11.70
N SER A 127 -13.59 -6.46 10.57
CA SER A 127 -14.55 -7.58 10.60
C SER A 127 -13.84 -8.85 11.05
N ASP A 128 -14.52 -9.72 11.78
CA ASP A 128 -14.06 -11.08 12.09
C ASP A 128 -13.80 -11.95 10.83
N SER A 129 -14.49 -11.66 9.73
CA SER A 129 -14.26 -12.30 8.42
C SER A 129 -13.05 -11.75 7.66
N TYR A 130 -12.35 -10.74 8.18
CA TYR A 130 -11.18 -10.19 7.52
C TYR A 130 -10.04 -11.21 7.49
N LYS A 131 -9.42 -11.29 6.33
CA LYS A 131 -8.44 -12.29 5.95
C LYS A 131 -7.06 -11.64 6.00
N VAL A 132 -6.39 -11.75 7.15
CA VAL A 132 -5.09 -11.12 7.36
C VAL A 132 -4.00 -11.88 6.63
N ILE A 133 -3.07 -11.13 6.04
CA ILE A 133 -1.76 -11.64 5.61
C ILE A 133 -0.71 -10.65 6.08
N ASP A 134 0.24 -11.11 6.87
CA ASP A 134 1.23 -10.23 7.51
C ASP A 134 2.26 -9.75 6.50
N ASN A 135 2.59 -8.46 6.55
CA ASN A 135 3.59 -7.80 5.72
C ASN A 135 4.93 -8.51 5.79
N PHE A 136 5.35 -8.98 6.97
CA PHE A 136 6.63 -9.70 7.12
C PHE A 136 6.63 -11.03 6.35
N ASP A 137 5.57 -11.82 6.50
CA ASP A 137 5.47 -13.13 5.86
C ASP A 137 5.31 -12.98 4.34
N VAL A 138 4.46 -12.04 3.91
CA VAL A 138 4.25 -11.70 2.51
C VAL A 138 5.54 -11.21 1.85
N LEU A 139 6.27 -10.31 2.52
CA LEU A 139 7.53 -9.79 2.00
C LEU A 139 8.54 -10.93 1.82
N THR A 140 8.69 -11.77 2.84
CA THR A 140 9.61 -12.92 2.81
C THR A 140 9.25 -13.91 1.70
N ALA A 141 7.98 -14.28 1.59
CA ALA A 141 7.48 -15.18 0.56
C ALA A 141 7.64 -14.59 -0.86
N ALA A 142 7.30 -13.31 -1.05
CA ALA A 142 7.45 -12.65 -2.34
C ALA A 142 8.92 -12.55 -2.75
N LEU A 143 9.83 -12.19 -1.84
CA LEU A 143 11.27 -12.13 -2.13
C LEU A 143 11.87 -13.53 -2.41
N ALA A 144 11.35 -14.58 -1.77
CA ALA A 144 11.71 -15.95 -2.12
C ALA A 144 11.28 -16.28 -3.56
N GLY A 145 10.05 -15.92 -3.95
CA GLY A 145 9.56 -16.12 -5.32
C GLY A 145 10.36 -15.33 -6.37
N VAL A 146 10.76 -14.11 -6.04
CA VAL A 146 11.68 -13.30 -6.86
C VAL A 146 13.01 -14.03 -7.05
N LYS A 147 13.61 -14.54 -5.97
CA LYS A 147 14.87 -15.31 -6.04
C LYS A 147 14.71 -16.59 -6.87
N GLU A 148 13.61 -17.31 -6.70
CA GLU A 148 13.28 -18.52 -7.46
C GLU A 148 13.07 -18.26 -8.95
N SER A 149 12.64 -17.04 -9.33
CA SER A 149 12.49 -16.66 -10.74
C SER A 149 13.81 -16.61 -11.50
N GLY A 150 14.95 -16.53 -10.79
CA GLY A 150 16.28 -16.41 -11.39
C GLY A 150 16.60 -15.01 -11.95
N HIS A 151 15.67 -14.05 -11.85
CA HIS A 151 15.92 -12.67 -12.24
C HIS A 151 16.67 -11.92 -11.16
N ASP A 152 17.77 -11.29 -11.54
CA ASP A 152 18.50 -10.37 -10.68
C ASP A 152 17.76 -9.02 -10.62
N VAL A 153 17.51 -8.57 -9.41
CA VAL A 153 16.71 -7.37 -9.14
C VAL A 153 17.31 -6.54 -8.03
N LYS A 154 17.09 -5.23 -8.14
CA LYS A 154 17.42 -4.25 -7.13
C LYS A 154 16.15 -3.71 -6.49
N ILE A 155 16.15 -3.63 -5.16
CA ILE A 155 15.12 -2.90 -4.43
C ILE A 155 15.47 -1.42 -4.48
N THR A 156 14.54 -0.62 -4.99
CA THR A 156 14.74 0.82 -5.26
C THR A 156 14.03 1.71 -4.27
N GLY A 157 13.17 1.14 -3.42
CA GLY A 157 12.59 1.86 -2.30
C GLY A 157 11.61 1.01 -1.51
N CYS A 158 11.66 1.15 -0.19
CA CYS A 158 10.74 0.53 0.75
C CYS A 158 9.98 1.62 1.52
N ASP A 159 8.66 1.54 1.51
CA ASP A 159 7.80 2.36 2.34
C ASP A 159 6.95 1.50 3.27
N LEU A 160 6.75 2.01 4.47
CA LEU A 160 5.82 1.47 5.44
C LEU A 160 5.02 2.63 6.00
N THR A 161 3.71 2.58 5.86
CA THR A 161 2.79 3.51 6.53
C THR A 161 2.01 2.78 7.61
N ASP A 162 1.14 3.50 8.32
CA ASP A 162 0.18 2.83 9.18
C ASP A 162 -0.85 2.01 8.39
N ARG A 163 -0.97 2.23 7.08
CA ARG A 163 -1.95 1.56 6.21
C ARG A 163 -1.36 0.41 5.41
N ARG A 164 -0.17 0.55 4.86
CA ARG A 164 0.38 -0.44 3.91
C ARG A 164 1.90 -0.45 3.89
N MET A 165 2.43 -1.58 3.44
CA MET A 165 3.82 -1.73 3.01
C MET A 165 3.87 -1.62 1.48
N ILE A 166 4.86 -0.90 0.95
CA ILE A 166 5.12 -0.76 -0.49
C ILE A 166 6.62 -1.03 -0.73
N VAL A 167 6.95 -1.93 -1.65
CA VAL A 167 8.34 -2.23 -2.03
C VAL A 167 8.47 -2.12 -3.54
N ARG A 168 9.32 -1.20 -4.00
CA ARG A 168 9.62 -0.99 -5.42
C ARG A 168 10.84 -1.78 -5.82
N VAL A 169 10.71 -2.56 -6.88
CA VAL A 169 11.75 -3.45 -7.39
C VAL A 169 12.01 -3.12 -8.86
N GLN A 170 13.27 -3.13 -9.26
CA GLN A 170 13.72 -2.87 -10.62
C GLN A 170 14.64 -4.01 -11.06
N SER A 171 14.51 -4.46 -12.30
CA SER A 171 15.45 -5.39 -12.90
C SER A 171 16.75 -4.69 -13.29
N GLU A 172 17.88 -5.33 -13.03
CA GLU A 172 19.18 -4.83 -13.46
C GLU A 172 19.47 -5.14 -14.95
N HIS A 173 18.85 -6.19 -15.48
CA HIS A 173 19.16 -6.75 -16.81
C HIS A 173 18.11 -6.43 -17.87
N VAL A 174 16.84 -6.28 -17.48
CA VAL A 174 15.74 -6.10 -18.43
C VAL A 174 15.53 -4.61 -18.68
N LYS A 175 16.17 -4.13 -19.75
CA LYS A 175 16.12 -2.74 -20.21
C LYS A 175 15.64 -2.71 -21.66
N ALA A 176 14.90 -1.66 -22.01
CA ALA A 176 14.41 -1.43 -23.35
C ALA A 176 14.53 0.05 -23.72
N LEU A 177 14.61 0.33 -25.03
CA LEU A 177 14.57 1.68 -25.55
C LEU A 177 13.11 2.15 -25.65
N ALA A 178 12.84 3.37 -25.20
CA ALA A 178 11.55 4.04 -25.33
C ALA A 178 11.73 5.45 -25.94
N PRO A 179 12.29 5.57 -27.15
CA PRO A 179 12.67 6.84 -27.73
C PRO A 179 11.46 7.72 -28.08
N ALA A 180 10.31 7.15 -28.44
CA ALA A 180 9.12 7.95 -28.71
C ALA A 180 8.49 8.42 -27.40
N LEU A 181 8.54 7.60 -26.34
CA LEU A 181 8.06 7.96 -25.01
C LEU A 181 8.86 9.12 -24.40
N LEU A 182 10.17 9.14 -24.61
CA LEU A 182 11.11 10.08 -23.97
C LEU A 182 11.54 11.23 -24.90
N LYS A 183 10.98 11.30 -26.11
CA LYS A 183 11.24 12.39 -27.05
C LYS A 183 10.84 13.73 -26.43
N ASN A 184 11.78 14.68 -26.43
CA ASN A 184 11.64 16.02 -25.88
C ASN A 184 11.34 16.08 -24.37
N TYR A 185 11.39 14.96 -23.66
CA TYR A 185 11.29 14.95 -22.21
C TYR A 185 12.61 15.37 -21.58
N ARG A 186 12.54 16.21 -20.54
CA ARG A 186 13.68 16.55 -19.67
C ARG A 186 13.35 16.16 -18.24
N SER A 187 14.32 15.58 -17.54
CA SER A 187 14.19 15.32 -16.12
C SER A 187 13.96 16.65 -15.38
N PRO A 188 12.87 16.83 -14.64
CA PRO A 188 12.64 18.06 -13.88
C PRO A 188 13.56 18.17 -12.64
N PHE A 189 14.33 17.12 -12.35
CA PHE A 189 15.26 17.06 -11.22
C PHE A 189 16.70 17.38 -11.65
N THR A 190 17.14 16.86 -12.79
CA THR A 190 18.55 16.99 -13.26
C THR A 190 18.69 17.83 -14.53
N GLY A 191 17.61 18.04 -15.28
CA GLY A 191 17.62 18.71 -16.59
C GLY A 191 18.10 17.82 -17.76
N GLU A 192 18.53 16.59 -17.47
CA GLU A 192 19.00 15.62 -18.46
C GLU A 192 17.90 15.27 -19.45
N SER A 193 18.30 15.05 -20.71
CA SER A 193 17.40 14.79 -21.81
C SER A 193 17.04 13.31 -21.88
N GLY A 194 15.75 12.99 -21.84
CA GLY A 194 15.26 11.64 -22.11
C GLY A 194 15.54 11.18 -23.54
N SER A 195 15.84 12.10 -24.47
CA SER A 195 16.26 11.75 -25.83
C SER A 195 17.73 11.34 -25.92
N GLU A 196 18.56 11.75 -24.96
CA GLU A 196 19.98 11.34 -24.85
C GLU A 196 20.12 10.02 -24.10
N LEU A 197 19.21 9.75 -23.15
CA LEU A 197 19.11 8.48 -22.43
C LEU A 197 17.69 7.88 -22.52
N PRO A 198 17.26 7.39 -23.70
CA PRO A 198 15.91 6.89 -23.94
C PRO A 198 15.71 5.47 -23.41
N ILE A 199 16.23 5.17 -22.21
CA ILE A 199 16.22 3.82 -21.64
C ILE A 199 15.21 3.75 -20.51
N VAL A 200 14.43 2.68 -20.53
CA VAL A 200 13.58 2.28 -19.41
C VAL A 200 13.97 0.90 -18.90
N SER A 201 13.82 0.68 -17.60
CA SER A 201 14.02 -0.61 -16.94
C SER A 201 12.68 -1.22 -16.54
N ALA A 202 12.59 -2.53 -16.68
CA ALA A 202 11.47 -3.29 -16.12
C ALA A 202 11.56 -3.35 -14.59
N GLY A 203 10.42 -3.56 -13.94
CA GLY A 203 10.31 -3.64 -12.50
C GLY A 203 8.89 -4.01 -12.10
N PHE A 204 8.66 -3.99 -10.80
CA PHE A 204 7.33 -4.19 -10.22
C PHE A 204 7.25 -3.56 -8.83
N VAL A 205 6.03 -3.39 -8.34
CA VAL A 205 5.74 -2.91 -6.99
C VAL A 205 4.99 -3.99 -6.24
N LEU A 206 5.55 -4.40 -5.09
CA LEU A 206 4.86 -5.20 -4.10
C LEU A 206 4.14 -4.27 -3.14
N ALA A 207 2.86 -4.53 -2.86
CA ALA A 207 2.14 -3.80 -1.82
C ALA A 207 1.26 -4.75 -1.00
N ASN A 208 1.12 -4.50 0.29
CA ASN A 208 0.23 -5.25 1.18
C ASN A 208 -0.31 -4.37 2.31
N SER A 209 -1.50 -4.71 2.82
CA SER A 209 -2.10 -4.05 3.99
C SER A 209 -2.65 -5.08 4.96
N GLU A 210 -2.23 -4.95 6.21
CA GLU A 210 -2.73 -5.77 7.33
C GLU A 210 -3.98 -5.16 8.00
N VAL A 211 -4.36 -3.95 7.59
CA VAL A 211 -5.38 -3.14 8.27
C VAL A 211 -6.59 -2.85 7.39
N GLY A 212 -6.74 -3.59 6.29
CA GLY A 212 -7.87 -3.46 5.38
C GLY A 212 -7.81 -2.27 4.41
N ALA A 213 -6.64 -1.66 4.24
CA ALA A 213 -6.44 -0.54 3.30
C ALA A 213 -6.11 -0.99 1.87
N GLY A 214 -5.94 -2.30 1.63
CA GLY A 214 -5.62 -2.87 0.32
C GLY A 214 -5.39 -4.37 0.40
N ALA A 215 -5.38 -5.06 -0.74
CA ALA A 215 -4.98 -6.47 -0.83
C ALA A 215 -3.49 -6.58 -1.17
N PHE A 216 -2.90 -7.76 -0.93
CA PHE A 216 -1.58 -8.06 -1.49
C PHE A 216 -1.62 -7.95 -3.02
N SER A 217 -0.67 -7.22 -3.58
CA SER A 217 -0.55 -7.03 -5.02
C SER A 217 0.89 -6.99 -5.50
N ILE A 218 1.10 -7.50 -6.71
CA ILE A 218 2.32 -7.34 -7.49
C ILE A 218 1.92 -6.61 -8.77
N VAL A 219 2.40 -5.38 -8.95
CA VAL A 219 2.02 -4.53 -10.07
C VAL A 219 3.25 -4.29 -10.96
N PRO A 220 3.19 -4.59 -12.28
CA PRO A 220 4.31 -4.32 -13.17
C PRO A 220 4.61 -2.82 -13.22
N ARG A 221 5.89 -2.48 -13.33
CA ARG A 221 6.40 -1.10 -13.31
C ARG A 221 7.45 -0.91 -14.40
N ILE A 222 7.41 0.21 -15.09
CA ILE A 222 8.49 0.66 -15.98
C ILE A 222 9.16 1.86 -15.33
N VAL A 223 10.48 1.84 -15.23
CA VAL A 223 11.28 2.90 -14.60
C VAL A 223 12.09 3.64 -15.65
N VAL A 224 11.89 4.95 -15.76
CA VAL A 224 12.62 5.80 -16.69
C VAL A 224 13.99 6.14 -16.12
N GLN A 225 15.07 5.80 -16.82
CA GLN A 225 16.43 5.95 -16.26
C GLN A 225 16.90 7.39 -16.09
N VAL A 226 16.38 8.34 -16.86
CA VAL A 226 16.81 9.75 -16.77
C VAL A 226 16.31 10.47 -15.50
N CYS A 227 15.34 9.90 -14.78
CA CYS A 227 14.75 10.55 -13.61
C CYS A 227 14.23 9.59 -12.54
N ASP A 228 14.48 8.28 -12.67
CA ASP A 228 13.98 7.21 -11.79
C ASP A 228 12.44 7.20 -11.58
N ASN A 229 11.70 7.88 -12.47
CA ASN A 229 10.24 7.90 -12.45
C ASN A 229 9.73 6.50 -12.76
N GLY A 230 8.90 5.97 -11.87
CA GLY A 230 8.18 4.73 -12.11
C GLY A 230 6.79 4.99 -12.63
N MET A 231 6.35 4.20 -13.62
CA MET A 231 4.95 4.11 -14.00
C MET A 231 4.48 2.68 -13.78
N THR A 232 3.36 2.51 -13.09
CA THR A 232 2.78 1.19 -12.83
C THR A 232 1.69 0.86 -13.84
N ILE A 233 1.64 -0.40 -14.28
CA ILE A 233 0.66 -0.90 -15.25
C ILE A 233 -0.44 -1.64 -14.48
N GLY A 234 -1.33 -0.86 -13.86
CA GLY A 234 -2.35 -1.39 -12.93
C GLY A 234 -3.33 -2.40 -13.54
N LYS A 235 -3.52 -2.41 -14.86
CA LYS A 235 -4.38 -3.38 -15.58
C LYS A 235 -3.85 -4.81 -15.50
N ASP A 236 -2.53 -4.96 -15.39
CA ASP A 236 -1.84 -6.26 -15.39
C ASP A 236 -1.43 -6.67 -13.96
N ALA A 237 -1.97 -5.99 -12.94
CA ALA A 237 -1.68 -6.27 -11.54
C ALA A 237 -2.16 -7.66 -11.11
N LEU A 238 -1.26 -8.46 -10.55
CA LEU A 238 -1.64 -9.63 -9.79
C LEU A 238 -2.19 -9.16 -8.43
N ARG A 239 -3.43 -9.56 -8.10
CA ARG A 239 -4.06 -9.27 -6.80
C ARG A 239 -4.51 -10.53 -6.11
N ALA A 240 -4.03 -10.71 -4.89
CA ALA A 240 -4.45 -11.79 -4.01
C ALA A 240 -5.65 -11.35 -3.18
N VAL A 241 -6.85 -11.33 -3.77
CA VAL A 241 -8.08 -10.86 -3.08
C VAL A 241 -8.60 -11.88 -2.04
N HIS A 242 -8.10 -13.12 -2.05
CA HIS A 242 -8.67 -14.22 -1.27
C HIS A 242 -7.70 -14.96 -0.33
N LEU A 243 -6.45 -14.51 -0.20
CA LEU A 243 -5.38 -15.30 0.41
C LEU A 243 -5.26 -15.23 1.93
N GLY A 244 -5.96 -14.36 2.66
CA GLY A 244 -5.87 -14.46 4.13
C GLY A 244 -6.73 -15.60 4.70
N ALA A 245 -6.35 -16.09 5.88
CA ALA A 245 -7.13 -17.06 6.63
C ALA A 245 -8.28 -16.34 7.38
N LYS A 246 -9.46 -16.96 7.46
CA LYS A 246 -10.58 -16.45 8.27
C LYS A 246 -10.29 -16.76 9.73
N LEU A 247 -10.31 -15.76 10.61
CA LEU A 247 -10.21 -15.97 12.07
C LEU A 247 -11.64 -16.21 12.60
N ASP A 248 -12.06 -17.47 12.62
CA ASP A 248 -13.45 -17.83 12.86
C ASP A 248 -13.86 -17.92 14.33
N ALA A 249 -15.10 -17.52 14.59
CA ALA A 249 -15.84 -17.77 15.81
C ALA A 249 -16.36 -19.22 15.89
N GLY A 250 -15.46 -20.20 15.87
CA GLY A 250 -15.78 -21.63 15.91
C GLY A 250 -14.77 -22.51 15.18
N ILE A 251 -14.47 -23.67 15.78
CA ILE A 251 -13.59 -24.84 15.51
C ILE A 251 -12.99 -25.09 14.09
N ILE A 252 -12.55 -24.09 13.33
CA ILE A 252 -11.50 -24.34 12.33
C ILE A 252 -10.32 -23.44 12.68
N ARG A 253 -9.47 -23.97 13.58
CA ARG A 253 -8.09 -23.52 13.68
C ARG A 253 -7.40 -24.04 12.43
N TRP A 254 -7.18 -23.16 11.46
CA TRP A 254 -6.32 -23.48 10.34
C TRP A 254 -4.99 -23.95 10.88
N SER A 255 -4.55 -25.11 10.40
CA SER A 255 -3.26 -25.65 10.80
C SER A 255 -2.15 -24.73 10.30
N GLY A 256 -1.00 -24.74 10.97
CA GLY A 256 0.20 -24.10 10.40
C GLY A 256 0.55 -24.62 9.01
N ASP A 257 0.11 -25.83 8.64
CA ASP A 257 0.20 -26.35 7.27
C ASP A 257 -0.62 -25.52 6.25
N THR A 258 -1.81 -25.05 6.62
CA THR A 258 -2.62 -24.20 5.73
C THR A 258 -1.96 -22.84 5.52
N GLU A 259 -1.46 -22.22 6.58
CA GLU A 259 -0.71 -20.96 6.51
C GLU A 259 0.55 -21.12 5.65
N THR A 260 1.30 -22.20 5.87
CA THR A 260 2.48 -22.54 5.07
C THR A 260 2.15 -22.67 3.59
N LYS A 261 1.09 -23.41 3.24
CA LYS A 261 0.64 -23.58 1.85
C LYS A 261 0.18 -22.27 1.21
N ASN A 262 -0.42 -21.39 2.00
CA ASN A 262 -0.81 -20.07 1.53
C ASN A 262 0.42 -19.20 1.20
N LEU A 263 1.45 -19.22 2.05
CA LEU A 263 2.72 -18.55 1.77
C LEU A 263 3.42 -19.16 0.56
N GLN A 264 3.41 -20.49 0.41
CA GLN A 264 3.92 -21.18 -0.78
C GLN A 264 3.19 -20.74 -2.06
N LEU A 265 1.88 -20.53 -1.98
CA LEU A 265 1.10 -20.00 -3.10
C LEU A 265 1.53 -18.57 -3.44
N ILE A 266 1.73 -17.71 -2.44
CA ILE A 266 2.27 -16.36 -2.64
C ILE A 266 3.65 -16.41 -3.29
N THR A 267 4.55 -17.29 -2.83
CA THR A 267 5.87 -17.50 -3.43
C THR A 267 5.76 -17.90 -4.89
N ALA A 268 4.93 -18.90 -5.21
CA ALA A 268 4.74 -19.37 -6.59
C ALA A 268 4.14 -18.27 -7.49
N GLN A 269 3.12 -17.57 -7.00
CA GLN A 269 2.51 -16.45 -7.72
C GLN A 269 3.50 -15.30 -7.94
N ALA A 270 4.34 -14.98 -6.95
CA ALA A 270 5.38 -13.99 -7.09
C ALA A 270 6.42 -14.40 -8.13
N ARG A 271 6.89 -15.64 -8.09
CA ARG A 271 7.80 -16.18 -9.12
C ARG A 271 7.21 -16.05 -10.52
N ASP A 272 5.97 -16.48 -10.72
CA ASP A 272 5.33 -16.49 -12.05
C ASP A 272 5.04 -15.06 -12.55
N ALA A 273 4.61 -14.17 -11.65
CA ALA A 273 4.40 -12.76 -11.96
C ALA A 273 5.71 -12.04 -12.31
N VAL A 274 6.79 -12.29 -11.54
CA VAL A 274 8.10 -11.71 -11.79
C VAL A 274 8.68 -12.20 -13.12
N ALA A 275 8.58 -13.50 -13.41
CA ALA A 275 9.00 -14.04 -14.70
C ALA A 275 8.25 -13.41 -15.88
N THR A 276 6.96 -13.08 -15.69
CA THR A 276 6.15 -12.40 -16.71
C THR A 276 6.52 -10.92 -16.84
N PHE A 277 6.59 -10.18 -15.72
CA PHE A 277 6.81 -8.73 -15.72
C PHE A 277 8.23 -8.33 -16.07
N LEU A 278 9.19 -9.24 -15.86
CA LEU A 278 10.59 -9.08 -16.24
C LEU A 278 10.94 -9.83 -17.52
N ASP A 279 9.95 -10.25 -18.31
CA ASP A 279 10.19 -10.72 -19.67
C ASP A 279 10.40 -9.54 -20.64
N ARG A 280 11.38 -9.66 -21.54
CA ARG A 280 11.71 -8.60 -22.48
C ARG A 280 10.58 -8.33 -23.47
N SER A 281 9.94 -9.38 -23.99
CA SER A 281 8.87 -9.23 -24.99
C SER A 281 7.61 -8.59 -24.38
N TYR A 282 7.31 -8.92 -23.12
CA TYR A 282 6.27 -8.26 -22.35
C TYR A 282 6.56 -6.75 -22.22
N VAL A 283 7.77 -6.40 -21.79
CA VAL A 283 8.17 -4.99 -21.60
C VAL A 283 8.11 -4.20 -22.91
N GLU A 284 8.67 -4.73 -23.98
CA GLU A 284 8.65 -4.08 -25.31
C GLU A 284 7.21 -3.88 -25.83
N THR A 285 6.34 -4.87 -25.61
CA THR A 285 4.91 -4.76 -25.96
C THR A 285 4.23 -3.62 -25.19
N LYS A 286 4.47 -3.54 -23.87
CA LYS A 286 3.87 -2.50 -23.02
C LYS A 286 4.40 -1.11 -23.35
N ILE A 287 5.69 -0.97 -23.67
CA ILE A 287 6.25 0.30 -24.15
C ILE A 287 5.55 0.73 -25.43
N ALA A 288 5.38 -0.16 -26.41
CA ALA A 288 4.72 0.17 -27.66
C ALA A 288 3.24 0.57 -27.49
N GLU A 289 2.52 -0.06 -26.56
CA GLU A 289 1.16 0.34 -26.17
C GLU A 289 1.13 1.76 -25.58
N ILE A 290 2.03 2.04 -24.63
CA ILE A 290 2.12 3.34 -23.97
C ILE A 290 2.52 4.43 -24.97
N GLU A 291 3.54 4.20 -25.80
CA GLU A 291 4.04 5.17 -26.79
C GLU A 291 2.96 5.62 -27.78
N ARG A 292 2.06 4.71 -28.17
CA ARG A 292 0.97 5.02 -29.11
C ARG A 292 0.01 6.08 -28.55
N GLU A 293 -0.30 6.01 -27.26
CA GLU A 293 -1.15 7.00 -26.59
C GLU A 293 -0.35 8.24 -26.18
N ALA A 294 0.86 8.06 -25.67
CA ALA A 294 1.74 9.11 -25.17
C ALA A 294 2.10 10.16 -26.21
N ALA A 295 2.11 9.80 -27.49
CA ALA A 295 2.46 10.69 -28.60
C ALA A 295 1.39 11.75 -28.93
N ARG A 296 0.18 11.68 -28.34
CA ARG A 296 -0.90 12.64 -28.61
C ARG A 296 -0.50 14.06 -28.15
N PRO A 297 -0.53 15.08 -29.04
CA PRO A 297 -0.18 16.45 -28.67
C PRO A 297 -1.14 17.05 -27.65
N VAL A 298 -0.61 17.82 -26.71
CA VAL A 298 -1.40 18.64 -25.78
C VAL A 298 -1.19 20.11 -26.16
N THR A 299 -2.25 20.75 -26.67
CA THR A 299 -2.19 22.13 -27.16
C THR A 299 -2.45 23.17 -26.07
N ASP A 300 -3.23 22.83 -25.05
CA ASP A 300 -3.54 23.68 -23.90
C ASP A 300 -3.24 22.90 -22.61
N ALA A 301 -2.00 23.03 -22.14
CA ALA A 301 -1.51 22.28 -20.99
C ALA A 301 -2.31 22.59 -19.71
N VAL A 302 -2.66 23.85 -19.49
CA VAL A 302 -3.37 24.29 -18.28
C VAL A 302 -4.75 23.64 -18.25
N LYS A 303 -5.51 23.75 -19.34
CA LYS A 303 -6.84 23.17 -19.42
C LYS A 303 -6.82 21.64 -19.37
N THR A 304 -5.86 20.99 -20.03
CA THR A 304 -5.72 19.53 -19.98
C THR A 304 -5.43 19.05 -18.57
N VAL A 305 -4.47 19.66 -17.87
CA VAL A 305 -4.15 19.32 -16.47
C VAL A 305 -5.35 19.58 -15.55
N GLU A 306 -6.11 20.66 -15.77
CA GLU A 306 -7.34 20.94 -15.03
C GLU A 306 -8.40 19.82 -15.22
N VAL A 307 -8.65 19.40 -16.47
CA VAL A 307 -9.61 18.32 -16.78
C VAL A 307 -9.18 16.99 -16.16
N VAL A 308 -7.91 16.62 -16.31
CA VAL A 308 -7.34 15.40 -15.71
C VAL A 308 -7.49 15.45 -14.19
N SER A 309 -7.10 16.56 -13.57
CA SER A 309 -7.17 16.74 -12.12
C SER A 309 -8.61 16.64 -11.59
N LYS A 310 -9.59 17.22 -12.29
CA LYS A 310 -11.01 17.10 -11.92
C LYS A 310 -11.51 15.66 -12.03
N LYS A 311 -11.19 14.96 -13.12
CA LYS A 311 -11.62 13.57 -13.33
C LYS A 311 -11.00 12.61 -12.31
N LEU A 312 -9.74 12.83 -11.94
CA LEU A 312 -9.01 12.02 -10.96
C LEU A 312 -9.11 12.55 -9.53
N ARG A 313 -9.86 13.64 -9.31
CA ARG A 313 -10.13 14.27 -8.01
C ARG A 313 -8.84 14.69 -7.27
N PHE A 314 -7.86 15.20 -7.99
CA PHE A 314 -6.67 15.78 -7.39
C PHE A 314 -6.99 17.11 -6.69
N SER A 315 -6.26 17.41 -5.62
CA SER A 315 -6.36 18.71 -4.94
C SER A 315 -5.79 19.82 -5.82
N GLU A 316 -6.07 21.07 -5.43
CA GLU A 316 -5.53 22.24 -6.13
C GLU A 316 -4.01 22.29 -6.05
N GLU A 317 -3.44 22.02 -4.88
CA GLU A 317 -1.99 22.00 -4.66
C GLU A 317 -1.31 20.92 -5.50
N LEU A 318 -1.96 19.76 -5.63
CA LEU A 318 -1.45 18.68 -6.45
C LEU A 318 -1.53 19.00 -7.95
N ARG A 319 -2.63 19.60 -8.41
CA ARG A 319 -2.77 20.11 -9.79
C ARG A 319 -1.65 21.07 -10.14
N ASP A 320 -1.38 22.03 -9.26
CA ASP A 320 -0.38 23.07 -9.49
C ASP A 320 1.04 22.46 -9.52
N SER A 321 1.32 21.49 -8.65
CA SER A 321 2.58 20.73 -8.65
C SER A 321 2.76 19.95 -9.96
N ILE A 322 1.72 19.25 -10.43
CA ILE A 322 1.74 18.52 -11.71
C ILE A 322 1.99 19.49 -12.88
N LEU A 323 1.32 20.64 -12.91
CA LEU A 323 1.52 21.63 -13.96
C LEU A 323 2.96 22.17 -13.98
N GLN A 324 3.55 22.43 -12.81
CA GLN A 324 4.95 22.83 -12.71
C GLN A 324 5.90 21.76 -13.23
N GLN A 325 5.69 20.49 -12.88
CA GLN A 325 6.51 19.38 -13.38
C GLN A 325 6.34 19.18 -14.90
N TYR A 326 5.13 19.38 -15.43
CA TYR A 326 4.85 19.32 -16.86
C TYR A 326 5.64 20.39 -17.63
N ILE A 327 5.62 21.63 -17.15
CA ILE A 327 6.35 22.75 -17.76
C ILE A 327 7.87 22.49 -17.71
N ARG A 328 8.40 22.04 -16.56
CA ARG A 328 9.83 21.70 -16.42
C ARG A 328 10.24 20.54 -17.32
N GLY A 329 9.37 19.55 -17.49
CA GLY A 329 9.60 18.39 -18.34
C GLY A 329 9.62 18.70 -19.83
N GLY A 330 8.97 19.78 -20.27
CA GLY A 330 9.03 20.30 -21.64
C GLY A 330 8.37 19.44 -22.72
N GLN A 331 7.82 18.27 -22.36
CA GLN A 331 7.18 17.35 -23.27
C GLN A 331 5.70 17.72 -23.48
N THR A 332 5.36 18.33 -24.61
CA THR A 332 4.01 18.85 -24.92
C THR A 332 3.03 17.80 -25.43
N THR A 333 3.01 16.61 -24.80
CA THR A 333 2.16 15.48 -25.19
C THR A 333 1.43 14.88 -23.97
N ALA A 334 0.52 13.94 -24.21
CA ALA A 334 -0.12 13.15 -23.16
C ALA A 334 0.93 12.39 -22.31
N GLY A 335 2.01 11.90 -22.94
CA GLY A 335 3.17 11.34 -22.26
C GLY A 335 3.82 12.31 -21.28
N GLY A 336 3.88 13.61 -21.61
CA GLY A 336 4.36 14.63 -20.68
C GLY A 336 3.50 14.75 -19.42
N VAL A 337 2.17 14.60 -19.54
CA VAL A 337 1.25 14.62 -18.39
C VAL A 337 1.52 13.43 -17.47
N MET A 338 1.72 12.25 -18.05
CA MET A 338 2.12 11.05 -17.33
C MET A 338 3.43 11.27 -16.56
N GLN A 339 4.48 11.77 -17.24
CA GLN A 339 5.78 12.01 -16.63
C GLN A 339 5.70 13.04 -15.50
N ALA A 340 4.90 14.09 -15.68
CA ALA A 340 4.67 15.11 -14.66
C ALA A 340 4.03 14.55 -13.39
N ILE A 341 3.08 13.61 -13.55
CA ILE A 341 2.44 12.92 -12.43
C ILE A 341 3.45 12.04 -11.69
N THR A 342 4.23 11.22 -12.41
CA THR A 342 5.24 10.36 -11.78
C THR A 342 6.36 11.17 -11.12
N ALA A 343 6.75 12.32 -11.70
CA ALA A 343 7.70 13.24 -11.09
C ALA A 343 7.12 13.90 -9.82
N THR A 344 5.84 14.28 -9.85
CA THR A 344 5.17 14.84 -8.67
C THR A 344 5.06 13.81 -7.55
N ALA A 345 4.79 12.55 -7.88
CA ALA A 345 4.73 11.46 -6.90
C ALA A 345 6.05 11.29 -6.13
N GLN A 346 7.20 11.49 -6.79
CA GLN A 346 8.50 11.43 -6.11
C GLN A 346 8.71 12.55 -5.08
N THR A 347 8.09 13.72 -5.26
CA THR A 347 8.26 14.85 -4.33
C THR A 347 7.32 14.78 -3.13
N LEU A 348 6.37 13.84 -3.11
CA LEU A 348 5.46 13.66 -1.99
C LEU A 348 6.14 12.96 -0.81
N THR A 349 5.99 13.55 0.37
CA THR A 349 6.50 13.02 1.64
C THR A 349 5.62 11.89 2.17
N ASP A 350 4.31 11.94 1.91
CA ASP A 350 3.38 10.87 2.24
C ASP A 350 3.50 9.71 1.23
N ALA A 351 3.89 8.54 1.72
CA ALA A 351 4.16 7.37 0.87
C ALA A 351 2.88 6.80 0.24
N ASP A 352 1.74 6.86 0.93
CA ASP A 352 0.47 6.35 0.41
C ASP A 352 -0.01 7.25 -0.73
N ALA A 353 0.04 8.57 -0.54
CA ALA A 353 -0.30 9.55 -1.56
C ALA A 353 0.65 9.45 -2.78
N ALA A 354 1.95 9.26 -2.57
CA ALA A 354 2.91 9.02 -3.64
C ALA A 354 2.57 7.76 -4.45
N TYR A 355 2.29 6.64 -3.78
CA TYR A 355 1.92 5.39 -4.41
C TYR A 355 0.59 5.49 -5.17
N ASP A 356 -0.43 6.08 -4.54
CA ASP A 356 -1.75 6.23 -5.14
C ASP A 356 -1.69 7.17 -6.35
N LEU A 357 -0.84 8.21 -6.32
CA LEU A 357 -0.61 9.10 -7.47
C LEU A 357 0.15 8.40 -8.62
N GLU A 358 1.21 7.65 -8.32
CA GLU A 358 1.96 6.86 -9.32
C GLU A 358 1.04 5.88 -10.05
N ALA A 359 0.08 5.27 -9.34
CA ALA A 359 -0.91 4.35 -9.90
C ALA A 359 -1.89 5.01 -10.89
N GLN A 360 -2.05 6.34 -10.84
CA GLN A 360 -2.96 7.08 -11.74
C GLN A 360 -2.27 7.58 -13.01
N ALA A 361 -0.95 7.47 -13.14
CA ALA A 361 -0.17 8.08 -14.22
C ALA A 361 -0.64 7.67 -15.63
N LEU A 362 -0.86 6.36 -15.86
CA LEU A 362 -1.34 5.87 -17.15
C LEU A 362 -2.80 6.27 -17.43
N THR A 363 -3.66 6.27 -16.40
CA THR A 363 -5.04 6.73 -16.56
C THR A 363 -5.08 8.21 -16.91
N ALA A 364 -4.25 9.03 -16.26
CA ALA A 364 -4.11 10.44 -16.58
C ALA A 364 -3.60 10.67 -18.00
N MET A 365 -2.65 9.86 -18.47
CA MET A 365 -2.17 9.88 -19.85
C MET A 365 -3.33 9.63 -20.83
N SER A 366 -4.09 8.56 -20.64
CA SER A 366 -5.22 8.23 -21.52
C SER A 366 -6.30 9.31 -21.48
N LEU A 367 -6.52 9.95 -20.33
CA LEU A 367 -7.44 11.09 -20.21
C LEU A 367 -6.94 12.37 -20.91
N ALA A 368 -5.62 12.58 -20.95
CA ALA A 368 -5.00 13.70 -21.67
C ALA A 368 -4.90 13.46 -23.18
N ALA A 369 -4.92 12.19 -23.61
CA ALA A 369 -4.89 11.75 -25.00
C ALA A 369 -6.28 11.74 -25.67
N ALA A 370 -7.36 11.80 -24.87
CA ALA A 370 -8.75 11.79 -25.30
C ALA A 370 -9.25 13.20 -25.64
#